data_AF-A0A519QTE1-F1
#
_entry.id   AF-A0A519QTE1-F1
#
_cell.length_a   1.000
_cell.length_b   1.000
_cell.length_c   1.000
_cell.angle_alpha   90.00
_cell.angle_beta   90.00
_cell.angle_gamma   90.00
#
_symmetry.space_group_name_H-M   'P 1'
#
loop_
_entity.id
_entity.type
_entity.pdbx_description
1 polymer ?
#
loop_
_entity_poly.entity_id
_entity_poly.type
_entity_poly.pdbx_seq_one_letter_code
_entity_poly.pdbx_strand_id
1 'polypeptide(L)' 'MTNQKYTDTSQNCPRCQQSFACKANTIGACQCSTIHLTKEQSQYISQQYSACLCISCLYALQQEFQQLAQTTIVIA' A
#
# COMPACT_ATOMS: atom_id res chain seq x y z
N MET A 1 13.99 5.20 -29.33
CA MET A 1 14.72 5.31 -28.05
C MET A 1 13.76 5.89 -27.03
N THR A 2 13.50 5.07 -26.01
CA THR A 2 12.58 5.18 -24.85
C THR A 2 11.96 6.54 -24.53
N ASN A 3 10.70 6.70 -24.95
CA ASN A 3 9.80 7.78 -24.56
C ASN A 3 9.26 7.48 -23.13
N GLN A 4 10.12 7.67 -22.12
CA GLN A 4 9.75 7.47 -20.74
C GLN A 4 8.88 8.65 -20.26
N LYS A 5 7.60 8.63 -20.64
CA LYS A 5 6.53 9.35 -19.93
C LYS A 5 6.43 8.78 -18.52
N TYR A 6 7.34 9.20 -17.65
CA TYR A 6 7.13 9.17 -16.21
C TYR A 6 6.17 10.31 -15.89
N THR A 7 4.90 10.10 -16.19
CA THR A 7 3.84 10.92 -15.63
C THR A 7 3.74 10.53 -14.16
N ASP A 8 3.93 11.50 -13.28
CA ASP A 8 3.21 11.65 -12.01
C ASP A 8 1.72 11.48 -12.32
N THR A 9 1.33 10.23 -12.57
CA THR A 9 0.00 9.89 -13.03
C THR A 9 -0.76 9.79 -11.73
N SER A 10 -1.56 10.81 -11.42
CA SER A 10 -2.53 10.74 -10.34
C SER A 10 -3.33 9.45 -10.55
N GLN A 11 -3.02 8.42 -9.76
CA GLN A 11 -3.65 7.12 -9.87
C GLN A 11 -4.73 7.07 -8.80
N ASN A 12 -5.89 6.53 -9.16
CA ASN A 12 -6.93 6.26 -8.19
C ASN A 12 -6.53 5.01 -7.41
N CYS A 13 -6.57 5.10 -6.09
CA CYS A 13 -6.40 3.95 -5.22
C CYS A 13 -7.50 2.93 -5.54
N PRO A 14 -7.18 1.68 -5.93
CA PRO A 14 -8.21 0.69 -6.25
C PRO A 14 -9.10 0.34 -5.06
N ARG A 15 -8.64 0.62 -3.83
CA ARG A 15 -9.39 0.37 -2.59
C ARG A 15 -10.42 1.47 -2.28
N CYS A 16 -9.99 2.74 -2.21
CA CYS A 16 -10.87 3.85 -1.80
C CYS A 16 -11.27 4.78 -2.96
N GLN A 17 -10.78 4.52 -4.17
CA GLN A 17 -10.98 5.32 -5.38
C GLN A 17 -10.46 6.78 -5.30
N GLN A 18 -9.82 7.17 -4.21
CA GLN A 18 -9.20 8.49 -4.10
C GLN A 18 -7.95 8.59 -4.97
N SER A 19 -7.83 9.72 -5.65
CA SER A 19 -6.64 10.10 -6.40
C SER A 19 -5.47 10.37 -5.46
N PHE A 20 -4.32 9.74 -5.73
CA PHE A 20 -3.08 9.99 -5.02
C PHE A 20 -1.89 9.97 -5.97
N ALA A 21 -0.81 10.65 -5.59
CA ALA A 21 0.44 10.62 -6.34
C ALA A 21 1.24 9.37 -5.96
N CYS A 22 1.20 8.31 -6.78
CA CYS A 22 2.14 7.20 -6.65
C CYS A 22 3.46 7.58 -7.32
N LYS A 23 4.49 7.87 -6.52
CA LYS A 23 5.85 8.11 -7.01
C LYS A 23 6.70 6.83 -6.92
N ALA A 24 6.19 5.71 -7.43
CA ALA A 24 6.84 4.40 -7.30
C ALA A 24 8.28 4.38 -7.89
N ASN A 25 8.55 5.13 -8.97
CA ASN A 25 9.92 5.23 -9.51
C ASN A 25 10.86 6.05 -8.63
N THR A 26 10.32 6.84 -7.71
CA THR A 26 11.08 7.56 -6.68
C THR A 26 10.54 7.15 -5.32
N ILE A 27 10.72 5.87 -4.96
CA ILE A 27 10.11 5.29 -3.76
C ILE A 27 10.38 6.12 -2.50
N GLY A 28 11.57 6.71 -2.36
CA GLY A 28 11.92 7.61 -1.25
C GLY A 28 11.08 8.90 -1.16
N ALA A 29 10.44 9.32 -2.25
CA ALA A 29 9.54 10.46 -2.32
C ALA A 29 8.05 10.06 -2.40
N CYS A 30 7.74 8.76 -2.39
CA CYS A 30 6.36 8.28 -2.40
C CYS A 30 5.78 8.32 -0.99
N GLN A 31 4.52 8.75 -0.83
CA GLN A 31 3.86 8.77 0.48
C GLN A 31 3.79 7.38 1.13
N CYS A 32 3.83 6.29 0.34
CA CYS A 32 3.87 4.93 0.88
C CYS A 32 5.20 4.57 1.58
N SER A 33 6.28 5.33 1.40
CA SER A 33 7.56 5.04 2.09
C SER A 33 7.59 5.53 3.53
N THR A 34 6.65 6.38 3.93
CA THR A 34 6.55 6.88 5.31
C THR A 34 5.88 5.89 6.26
N ILE A 35 5.20 4.86 5.73
CA ILE A 35 4.61 3.79 6.53
C ILE A 35 5.57 2.59 6.57
N HIS A 36 5.77 2.07 7.78
CA HIS A 36 6.55 0.86 8.01
C HIS A 36 5.62 -0.35 8.03
N LEU A 37 5.66 -1.16 6.98
CA LEU A 37 4.94 -2.44 6.92
C LEU A 37 5.91 -3.59 7.18
N THR A 38 5.51 -4.58 7.97
CA THR A 38 6.29 -5.82 8.11
C THR A 38 6.24 -6.64 6.82
N LYS A 39 7.09 -7.68 6.75
CA LYS A 39 7.08 -8.60 5.62
C LYS A 39 5.72 -9.27 5.45
N GLU A 40 5.10 -9.75 6.54
CA GLU A 40 3.79 -10.41 6.47
C GLU A 40 2.69 -9.43 6.04
N GLN A 41 2.69 -8.21 6.58
CA GLN A 41 1.74 -7.16 6.19
C GLN A 41 1.87 -6.82 4.71
N SER A 42 3.12 -6.65 4.23
CA SER A 42 3.38 -6.35 2.82
C SER A 42 2.94 -7.50 1.90
N GLN A 43 3.18 -8.75 2.30
CA GLN A 43 2.72 -9.92 1.56
C GLN A 43 1.20 -9.99 1.52
N TYR A 44 0.51 -9.80 2.66
CA TYR A 44 -0.94 -9.75 2.73
C TYR A 44 -1.54 -8.71 1.77
N ILE A 45 -0.96 -7.51 1.75
CA ILE A 45 -1.39 -6.44 0.85
C ILE A 45 -1.15 -6.83 -0.62
N SER A 46 0.03 -7.36 -0.95
CA SER A 46 0.39 -7.74 -2.32
C SER A 46 -0.45 -8.90 -2.90
N GLN A 47 -1.00 -9.76 -2.04
CA GLN A 47 -1.90 -10.84 -2.44
C GLN A 47 -3.28 -10.32 -2.86
N GLN A 48 -3.71 -9.20 -2.27
CA GLN A 48 -5.03 -8.61 -2.52
C GLN A 48 -4.99 -7.48 -3.57
N TYR A 49 -3.88 -6.74 -3.64
CA TYR A 49 -3.74 -5.58 -4.49
C TYR A 49 -2.43 -5.63 -5.29
N SER A 50 -2.55 -5.67 -6.61
CA SER A 50 -1.40 -5.64 -7.54
C SER A 50 -0.98 -4.23 -7.95
N ALA A 51 -1.70 -3.19 -7.50
CA ALA A 51 -1.44 -1.78 -7.82
C ALA A 51 -1.11 -0.96 -6.56
N CYS A 52 -0.51 0.22 -6.73
CA CYS A 52 -0.23 1.13 -5.63
C CYS A 52 -1.52 1.48 -4.85
N LEU A 53 -1.42 1.51 -3.52
CA LEU A 53 -2.47 2.02 -2.63
C LEU A 53 -2.04 3.37 -2.03
N CYS A 54 -3.02 4.21 -1.72
CA CYS A 54 -2.75 5.44 -0.97
C CYS A 54 -2.34 5.13 0.48
N ILE A 55 -1.65 6.07 1.12
CA ILE A 55 -1.14 5.94 2.49
C ILE A 55 -2.24 5.61 3.51
N SER A 56 -3.43 6.23 3.37
CA SER A 56 -4.57 5.97 4.25
C SER A 56 -5.06 4.51 4.15
N CYS A 57 -5.11 3.95 2.94
CA CYS A 57 -5.48 2.57 2.74
C CYS A 57 -4.43 1.59 3.28
N LEU A 58 -3.14 1.93 3.17
CA LEU A 58 -2.06 1.12 3.74
C LEU A 58 -2.13 1.10 5.27
N TYR A 59 -2.40 2.24 5.92
CA TYR A 59 -2.63 2.30 7.37
C TYR A 59 -3.83 1.46 7.80
N ALA A 60 -4.95 1.55 7.08
CA ALA A 60 -6.12 0.73 7.38
C ALA A 60 -5.80 -0.78 7.25
N LEU A 61 -5.13 -1.21 6.17
CA LEU A 61 -4.72 -2.61 6.00
C LEU A 61 -3.74 -3.08 7.08
N GLN A 62 -2.83 -2.21 7.52
CA GLN A 62 -1.92 -2.50 8.62
C GLN A 62 -2.70 -2.79 9.91
N GLN A 63 -3.69 -1.96 10.24
CA GLN A 63 -4.54 -2.14 11.42
C GLN A 63 -5.40 -3.41 11.31
N GLU A 64 -6.00 -3.66 10.15
CA GLU A 64 -6.78 -4.87 9.88
C GLU A 64 -5.92 -6.13 10.06
N PHE A 65 -4.70 -6.15 9.51
CA PHE A 65 -3.77 -7.27 9.69
C PHE A 65 -3.40 -7.48 11.16
N GLN A 66 -3.17 -6.41 11.92
CA GLN A 66 -2.89 -6.49 13.35
C GLN A 66 -4.07 -7.07 14.14
N GLN A 67 -5.31 -6.74 13.79
CA GLN A 67 -6.51 -7.30 14.44
C GLN A 67 -6.68 -8.79 14.10
N LEU A 68 -6.46 -9.17 12.84
CA LEU A 68 -6.49 -10.57 12.40
C LEU A 68 -5.42 -11.40 13.12
N ALA A 69 -4.18 -10.89 13.20
CA ALA A 69 -3.08 -11.57 13.87
C ALA A 69 -3.31 -11.74 15.39
N GLN A 70 -3.97 -10.78 16.04
CA GLN A 70 -4.30 -10.86 17.48
C GLN A 70 -5.46 -11.82 17.78
N THR A 71 -6.36 -12.05 16.82
CA THR A 71 -7.53 -12.93 17.02
C THR A 71 -7.13 -14.41 17.08
N THR A 72 -5.98 -14.79 16.53
CA THR A 72 -5.48 -16.18 16.55
C THR A 72 -5.01 -16.65 17.93
N ILE A 73 -4.71 -15.74 18.87
CA ILE A 73 -4.10 -16.08 20.16
C ILE A 73 -5.15 -16.32 21.27
N VAL A 74 -6.41 -15.90 21.10
CA VAL A 74 -7.47 -16.03 22.13
C VAL A 74 -8.30 -17.32 22.04
N ILE A 75 -7.86 -18.29 21.24
CA ILE A 75 -8.44 -19.63 21.12
C ILE A 75 -7.39 -20.72 21.35
N ALA A 76 -6.71 -20.63 22.49
CA ALA A 76 -5.93 -21.72 23.07
C ALA A 76 -6.10 -21.73 24.60
#